data_AF-A0A971TGF8-F1
#
_entry.id   AF-A0A971TGF8-F1
#
_cell.length_a   1.000
_cell.length_b   1.000
_cell.length_c   1.000
_cell.angle_alpha   90.00
_cell.angle_beta   90.00
_cell.angle_gamma   90.00
#
_symmetry.space_group_name_H-M   'P 1'
#
loop_
_entity.id
_entity.type
_entity.pdbx_description
1 polymer ?
#
loop_
_entity_poly.entity_id
_entity_poly.type
_entity_poly.pdbx_seq_one_letter_code
_entity_poly.pdbx_strand_id
1 'polypeptide(L)'
;MQTDDKGYVITASISAIRKLDCDEIWQITRSDKGITGTKWVPELAPGWDLYNQYLNNWKGKPPEEWWPLYEKTFNEELKSEVKLAALRRLWSLVNSGKVIALVCFCPDNTWCHRRLVAKFLEKHGIQTEEYTNSNTSFDESVTQPVLF
;
A
#
# COMPACT_ATOMS: atom_id res chain seq x y z
N MET A 1 -24.24 21.88 9.79
CA MET A 1 -23.07 21.15 10.31
C MET A 1 -22.78 20.05 9.31
N GLN A 2 -22.05 20.37 8.24
CA GLN A 2 -21.59 19.37 7.28
C GLN A 2 -20.33 18.76 7.89
N THR A 3 -20.39 17.47 8.20
CA THR A 3 -19.17 16.70 8.38
C THR A 3 -18.51 16.67 7.00
N ASP A 4 -17.50 17.53 6.79
CA ASP A 4 -16.55 17.33 5.70
C ASP A 4 -15.87 15.99 5.99
N ASP A 5 -16.46 14.90 5.52
CA ASP A 5 -15.83 13.59 5.55
C ASP A 5 -14.62 13.70 4.63
N LYS A 6 -13.47 14.02 5.24
CA LYS A 6 -12.19 13.95 4.55
C LYS A 6 -12.03 12.52 4.06
N GLY A 7 -11.67 12.38 2.80
CA GLY A 7 -11.34 11.09 2.23
C GLY A 7 -10.16 10.47 2.96
N TYR A 8 -9.86 9.22 2.63
CA TYR A 8 -8.74 8.48 3.19
C TYR A 8 -8.12 7.56 2.15
N VAL A 9 -6.99 6.96 2.50
CA VAL A 9 -6.25 6.07 1.59
C VAL A 9 -6.33 4.64 2.10
N ILE A 10 -6.70 3.71 1.23
CA ILE A 10 -6.65 2.28 1.52
C ILE A 10 -5.38 1.72 0.89
N THR A 11 -4.56 0.97 1.62
CA THR A 11 -3.48 0.17 1.02
C THR A 11 -3.88 -1.28 0.97
N ALA A 12 -3.65 -1.94 -0.17
CA ALA A 12 -4.04 -3.33 -0.34
C ALA A 12 -3.12 -4.10 -1.29
N SER A 13 -3.15 -5.43 -1.16
CA SER A 13 -2.65 -6.29 -2.23
C SER A 13 -3.57 -6.21 -3.44
N ILE A 14 -3.00 -6.34 -4.64
CA ILE A 14 -3.75 -6.32 -5.90
C ILE A 14 -4.83 -7.40 -5.99
N SER A 15 -4.65 -8.50 -5.26
CA SER A 15 -5.63 -9.59 -5.17
C SER A 15 -6.93 -9.17 -4.48
N ALA A 16 -6.93 -8.05 -3.73
CA ALA A 16 -8.09 -7.54 -3.02
C ALA A 16 -8.92 -6.52 -3.81
N ILE A 17 -8.49 -6.09 -5.01
CA ILE A 17 -9.13 -5.01 -5.81
C ILE A 17 -10.66 -5.12 -5.85
N ARG A 18 -11.20 -6.32 -6.11
CA ARG A 18 -12.65 -6.53 -6.26
C ARG A 18 -13.47 -6.35 -4.97
N LYS A 19 -12.80 -6.25 -3.83
CA LYS A 19 -13.41 -6.12 -2.50
C LYS A 19 -13.22 -4.72 -1.91
N LEU A 20 -12.50 -3.85 -2.59
CA LEU A 20 -12.24 -2.49 -2.10
C LEU A 20 -13.44 -1.61 -2.43
N ASP A 21 -13.98 -0.95 -1.42
CA ASP A 21 -14.98 0.11 -1.58
C ASP A 21 -14.25 1.46 -1.60
N CYS A 22 -14.05 2.02 -2.79
CA CYS A 22 -13.28 3.25 -2.99
C CYS A 22 -13.60 3.90 -4.34
N ASP A 23 -13.28 5.20 -4.48
CA ASP A 23 -13.55 5.97 -5.68
C ASP A 23 -12.54 5.70 -6.80
N GLU A 24 -11.26 5.53 -6.45
CA GLU A 24 -10.19 5.24 -7.42
C GLU A 24 -9.22 4.19 -6.88
N ILE A 25 -8.76 3.31 -7.77
CA ILE A 25 -7.74 2.31 -7.47
C ILE A 25 -6.47 2.65 -8.24
N TRP A 26 -5.38 2.91 -7.54
CA TRP A 26 -4.10 3.29 -8.08
C TRP A 26 -3.11 2.13 -7.99
N GLN A 27 -2.70 1.62 -9.14
CA GLN A 27 -1.65 0.61 -9.25
C GLN A 27 -0.28 1.28 -9.15
N ILE A 28 0.35 1.19 -7.97
CA ILE A 28 1.64 1.81 -7.66
C ILE A 28 2.82 0.84 -7.92
N THR A 29 2.85 0.23 -9.10
CA THR A 29 3.81 -0.82 -9.46
C THR A 29 4.68 -0.41 -10.65
N ARG A 30 5.86 -1.02 -10.78
CA ARG A 30 6.80 -0.74 -11.88
C ARG A 30 6.29 -1.18 -13.25
N SER A 31 5.51 -2.27 -13.29
CA SER A 31 4.89 -2.76 -14.52
C SER A 31 3.41 -2.47 -14.49
N ASP A 32 2.87 -1.93 -15.58
CA ASP A 32 1.44 -1.96 -15.83
C ASP A 32 1.00 -3.41 -16.11
N LYS A 33 -0.12 -3.83 -15.53
CA LYS A 33 -0.74 -5.14 -15.82
C LYS A 33 -2.08 -4.99 -16.53
N GLY A 34 -2.47 -3.75 -16.89
CA GLY A 34 -3.72 -3.47 -17.60
C GLY A 34 -4.94 -3.91 -16.80
N ILE A 35 -4.90 -3.76 -15.48
CA ILE A 35 -5.99 -4.25 -14.62
C ILE A 35 -7.17 -3.29 -14.75
N THR A 36 -8.28 -3.80 -15.25
CA THR A 36 -9.51 -3.04 -15.46
C THR A 36 -9.94 -2.35 -14.16
N GLY A 37 -10.30 -1.07 -14.26
CA GLY A 37 -10.73 -0.27 -13.10
C GLY A 37 -9.57 0.29 -12.26
N THR A 38 -8.32 0.10 -12.69
CA THR A 38 -7.16 0.69 -12.02
C THR A 38 -6.50 1.77 -12.86
N LYS A 39 -5.92 2.76 -12.19
CA LYS A 39 -5.06 3.79 -12.75
C LYS A 39 -3.62 3.42 -12.46
N TRP A 40 -2.80 3.27 -13.49
CA TRP A 40 -1.38 3.01 -13.30
C TRP A 40 -0.64 4.29 -12.87
N VAL A 41 0.04 4.23 -11.72
CA VAL A 41 0.79 5.35 -11.11
C VAL A 41 2.21 4.89 -10.76
N PRO A 42 3.08 4.68 -11.76
CA PRO A 42 4.44 4.20 -11.56
C PRO A 42 5.33 5.18 -10.78
N GLU A 43 4.92 6.44 -10.66
CA GLU A 43 5.63 7.47 -9.89
C GLU A 43 5.72 7.12 -8.40
N LEU A 44 4.72 6.42 -7.84
CA LEU A 44 4.74 5.96 -6.45
C LEU A 44 5.38 4.58 -6.27
N ALA A 45 5.82 3.95 -7.36
CA ALA A 45 6.61 2.73 -7.30
C ALA A 45 8.08 3.05 -6.95
N PRO A 46 8.90 2.06 -6.57
CA PRO A 46 10.35 2.24 -6.37
C PRO A 46 11.03 2.81 -7.63
N GLY A 47 12.17 3.47 -7.50
CA GLY A 47 13.01 3.82 -8.64
C GLY A 47 13.54 2.56 -9.34
N TRP A 48 14.04 2.71 -10.57
CA TRP A 48 14.67 1.59 -11.29
C TRP A 48 15.87 1.03 -10.51
N ASP A 49 16.70 1.90 -9.94
CA ASP A 49 17.90 1.49 -9.22
C ASP A 49 17.55 0.71 -7.96
N LEU A 50 16.62 1.20 -7.15
CA LEU A 50 16.16 0.49 -5.95
C LEU A 50 15.47 -0.84 -6.29
N TYR A 51 14.67 -0.85 -7.35
CA TYR A 51 14.00 -2.07 -7.82
C TYR A 51 15.02 -3.12 -8.30
N ASN A 52 16.00 -2.72 -9.10
CA ASN A 52 17.07 -3.60 -9.60
C ASN A 52 17.98 -4.07 -8.46
N GLN A 53 18.29 -3.19 -7.50
CA GLN A 53 19.02 -3.54 -6.30
C GLN A 53 18.31 -4.64 -5.52
N TYR A 54 16.99 -4.51 -5.33
CA TYR A 54 16.20 -5.56 -4.70
C TYR A 54 16.27 -6.87 -5.49
N LEU A 55 15.98 -6.84 -6.80
CA LEU A 55 15.93 -8.05 -7.63
C LEU A 55 17.26 -8.79 -7.69
N ASN A 56 18.37 -8.08 -7.80
CA ASN A 56 19.68 -8.67 -8.05
C ASN A 56 20.40 -9.05 -6.74
N ASN A 57 20.20 -8.31 -5.65
CA ASN A 57 21.05 -8.41 -4.46
C ASN A 57 20.33 -8.82 -3.18
N TRP A 58 19.01 -8.63 -3.10
CA TRP A 58 18.22 -8.83 -1.87
C TRP A 58 17.12 -9.87 -2.00
N LYS A 59 16.65 -10.14 -3.22
CA LYS A 59 15.63 -11.15 -3.47
C LYS A 59 16.10 -12.52 -2.93
N GLY A 60 15.30 -13.09 -2.03
CA GLY A 60 15.59 -14.37 -1.37
C GLY A 60 16.42 -14.27 -0.09
N LYS A 61 16.89 -13.08 0.29
CA LYS A 61 17.58 -12.85 1.58
C LYS A 61 16.59 -12.48 2.70
N PRO A 62 16.95 -12.71 3.96
CA PRO A 62 16.17 -12.26 5.11
C PRO A 62 15.85 -10.75 5.04
N PRO A 63 14.58 -10.34 5.19
CA PRO A 63 14.18 -8.92 5.17
C PRO A 63 14.98 -8.02 6.10
N GLU A 64 15.41 -8.52 7.24
CA GLU A 64 16.16 -7.80 8.26
C GLU A 64 17.49 -7.25 7.73
N GLU A 65 18.10 -7.93 6.74
CA GLU A 65 19.39 -7.54 6.16
C GLU A 65 19.27 -6.36 5.20
N TRP A 66 18.14 -6.20 4.52
CA TRP A 66 18.01 -5.26 3.40
C TRP A 66 16.90 -4.23 3.58
N TRP A 67 15.86 -4.54 4.34
CA TRP A 67 14.72 -3.65 4.53
C TRP A 67 15.11 -2.27 5.08
N PRO A 68 15.98 -2.13 6.09
CA PRO A 68 16.38 -0.82 6.58
C PRO A 68 17.02 0.07 5.50
N LEU A 69 17.81 -0.54 4.61
CA LEU A 69 18.42 0.15 3.47
C LEU A 69 17.36 0.51 2.42
N TYR A 70 16.45 -0.42 2.13
CA TYR A 70 15.35 -0.20 1.20
C TYR A 70 14.44 0.94 1.65
N GLU A 71 14.00 0.93 2.91
CA GLU A 71 13.14 1.95 3.51
C GLU A 71 13.83 3.32 3.48
N LYS A 72 15.12 3.39 3.83
CA LYS A 72 15.89 4.64 3.74
C LYS A 72 15.92 5.18 2.32
N THR A 73 16.33 4.37 1.34
CA THR A 73 16.44 4.80 -0.06
C THR A 73 15.09 5.20 -0.63
N PHE A 74 14.04 4.41 -0.40
CA PHE A 74 12.70 4.73 -0.91
C PHE A 74 12.15 6.03 -0.31
N ASN A 75 12.37 6.30 0.98
CA ASN A 75 11.96 7.55 1.60
C ASN A 75 12.70 8.77 1.03
N GLU A 76 13.95 8.61 0.60
CA GLU A 76 14.63 9.67 -0.16
C GLU A 76 14.04 9.85 -1.56
N GLU A 77 13.70 8.76 -2.25
CA GLU A 77 13.03 8.84 -3.56
C GLU A 77 11.67 9.56 -3.48
N LEU A 78 10.91 9.38 -2.38
CA LEU A 78 9.62 10.06 -2.16
C LEU A 78 9.74 11.58 -2.14
N LYS A 79 10.93 12.13 -1.89
CA LYS A 79 11.20 13.58 -1.91
C LYS A 79 11.51 14.12 -3.31
N SER A 80 11.63 13.26 -4.32
CA SER A 80 11.84 13.73 -5.69
C SER A 80 10.58 14.42 -6.24
N GLU A 81 10.76 15.41 -7.10
CA GLU A 81 9.64 16.20 -7.65
C GLU A 81 8.57 15.35 -8.34
N VAL A 82 8.98 14.28 -9.04
CA VAL A 82 8.03 13.36 -9.72
C VAL A 82 7.14 12.64 -8.70
N LYS A 83 7.72 12.14 -7.60
CA LYS A 83 6.95 11.46 -6.55
C LYS A 83 6.10 12.46 -5.76
N LEU A 84 6.66 13.62 -5.42
CA LEU A 84 5.92 14.70 -4.75
C LEU A 84 4.74 15.17 -5.58
N ALA A 85 4.86 15.29 -6.91
CA ALA A 85 3.74 15.63 -7.78
C ALA A 85 2.62 14.57 -7.74
N ALA A 86 2.96 13.27 -7.73
CA ALA A 86 1.99 12.20 -7.58
C ALA A 86 1.31 12.22 -6.19
N LEU A 87 2.08 12.46 -5.13
CA LEU A 87 1.56 12.59 -3.76
C LEU A 87 0.66 13.81 -3.60
N ARG A 88 0.99 14.96 -4.21
CA ARG A 88 0.14 16.17 -4.21
C ARG A 88 -1.19 15.92 -4.92
N ARG A 89 -1.18 15.18 -6.04
CA ARG A 89 -2.42 14.76 -6.72
C ARG A 89 -3.28 13.88 -5.81
N LEU A 90 -2.67 12.89 -5.16
CA LEU A 90 -3.37 12.03 -4.20
C LEU A 90 -3.98 12.86 -3.06
N TRP A 91 -3.19 13.77 -2.48
CA TRP A 91 -3.63 14.66 -1.40
C TRP A 91 -4.83 15.51 -1.81
N SER A 92 -4.82 16.08 -3.01
CA SER A 92 -5.95 16.87 -3.54
C SER A 92 -7.24 16.05 -3.66
N LEU A 93 -7.15 14.77 -4.05
CA LEU A 93 -8.32 13.89 -4.18
C LEU A 93 -8.88 13.52 -2.82
N VAL A 94 -8.01 13.11 -1.90
CA VAL A 94 -8.36 12.78 -0.52
C VAL A 94 -9.01 13.98 0.19
N ASN A 95 -8.43 15.18 0.03
CA ASN A 95 -8.98 16.41 0.61
C ASN A 95 -10.30 16.86 -0.05
N SER A 96 -10.66 16.31 -1.22
CA SER A 96 -11.97 16.50 -1.86
C SER A 96 -13.03 15.48 -1.41
N GLY A 97 -12.70 14.63 -0.43
CA GLY A 97 -13.60 13.61 0.12
C GLY A 97 -13.47 12.22 -0.51
N LYS A 98 -12.55 12.02 -1.47
CA LYS A 98 -12.40 10.74 -2.16
C LYS A 98 -11.62 9.71 -1.35
N VAL A 99 -12.07 8.46 -1.42
CA VAL A 99 -11.35 7.28 -0.93
C VAL A 99 -10.50 6.71 -2.05
N ILE A 100 -9.18 6.64 -1.86
CA ILE A 100 -8.25 6.18 -2.88
C ILE A 100 -7.54 4.92 -2.42
N ALA A 101 -7.62 3.83 -3.19
CA ALA A 101 -6.89 2.61 -2.91
C ALA A 101 -5.52 2.60 -3.61
N LEU A 102 -4.44 2.35 -2.89
CA LEU A 102 -3.09 2.10 -3.43
C LEU A 102 -2.82 0.60 -3.42
N VAL A 103 -2.60 0.02 -4.60
CA VAL A 103 -2.43 -1.43 -4.76
C VAL A 103 -1.08 -1.81 -5.34
N CYS A 104 -0.54 -2.94 -4.87
CA CYS A 104 0.67 -3.55 -5.42
C CYS A 104 0.65 -5.09 -5.36
N PHE A 105 1.63 -5.73 -5.99
CA PHE A 105 1.70 -7.20 -6.10
C PHE A 105 2.15 -7.92 -4.82
N CYS A 106 2.72 -7.22 -3.83
CA CYS A 106 3.19 -7.89 -2.62
C CYS A 106 1.99 -8.47 -1.86
N PRO A 107 2.02 -9.76 -1.47
CA PRO A 107 0.95 -10.34 -0.66
C PRO A 107 0.93 -9.71 0.74
N ASP A 108 2.11 -9.63 1.36
CA ASP A 108 2.32 -9.11 2.70
C ASP A 108 2.66 -7.60 2.68
N ASN A 109 2.19 -6.85 3.68
CA ASN A 109 2.44 -5.42 3.81
C ASN A 109 3.70 -5.08 4.65
N THR A 110 4.22 -6.03 5.41
CA THR A 110 5.30 -5.86 6.41
C THR A 110 6.52 -5.24 5.76
N TRP A 111 6.93 -5.81 4.63
CA TRP A 111 8.11 -5.41 3.85
C TRP A 111 7.70 -4.94 2.45
N CYS A 112 6.72 -4.03 2.39
CA CYS A 112 6.17 -3.54 1.14
C CYS A 112 6.28 -2.01 1.01
N HIS A 113 6.56 -1.53 -0.21
CA HIS A 113 6.60 -0.10 -0.48
C HIS A 113 5.24 0.59 -0.31
N ARG A 114 4.10 -0.12 -0.45
CA ARG A 114 2.77 0.47 -0.19
C ARG A 114 2.65 0.97 1.25
N ARG A 115 3.23 0.22 2.20
CA ARG A 115 3.31 0.62 3.62
C ARG A 115 4.19 1.84 3.82
N LEU A 116 5.28 1.98 3.06
CA LEU A 116 6.14 3.17 3.11
C LEU A 116 5.42 4.41 2.59
N VAL A 117 4.66 4.27 1.51
CA VAL A 117 3.80 5.36 1.00
C VAL A 117 2.74 5.71 2.04
N ALA A 118 2.06 4.72 2.65
CA ALA A 118 1.09 4.95 3.72
C ALA A 118 1.68 5.73 4.89
N LYS A 119 2.81 5.27 5.46
CA LYS A 119 3.52 5.97 6.54
C LYS A 119 3.90 7.41 6.16
N PHE A 120 4.30 7.64 4.92
CA PHE A 120 4.63 8.98 4.44
C PHE A 120 3.39 9.87 4.45
N LEU A 121 2.25 9.37 3.95
CA LEU A 121 0.98 10.09 3.92
C LEU A 121 0.46 10.40 5.34
N GLU A 122 0.56 9.43 6.26
CA GLU A 122 0.19 9.60 7.68
C GLU A 122 0.99 10.71 8.36
N LYS A 123 2.31 10.78 8.10
CA LYS A 123 3.16 11.87 8.60
C LYS A 123 2.73 13.25 8.10
N HIS A 124 2.03 13.31 6.97
CA HIS A 124 1.51 14.53 6.38
C HIS A 124 0.01 14.73 6.65
N GLY A 125 -0.57 13.98 7.58
CA GLY A 125 -1.94 14.18 8.08
C GLY A 125 -3.04 13.56 7.23
N ILE A 126 -2.70 12.66 6.30
CA ILE A 126 -3.68 11.83 5.59
C ILE A 126 -3.92 10.55 6.38
N GLN A 127 -5.18 10.21 6.61
CA GLN A 127 -5.56 8.92 7.19
C GLN A 127 -5.31 7.79 6.19
N THR A 128 -4.70 6.70 6.65
CA THR A 128 -4.49 5.50 5.83
C THR A 128 -4.92 4.23 6.57
N GLU A 129 -5.40 3.24 5.83
CA GLU A 129 -5.82 1.93 6.36
C GLU A 129 -5.31 0.81 5.44
N GLU A 130 -4.69 -0.23 6.00
CA GLU A 130 -4.40 -1.44 5.21
C GLU A 130 -5.63 -2.35 5.20
N TYR A 131 -6.10 -2.67 4.00
CA TYR A 131 -7.08 -3.73 3.81
C TYR A 131 -6.47 -5.10 4.12
N THR A 132 -6.93 -5.69 5.21
CA THR A 132 -6.67 -7.10 5.53
C THR A 132 -7.92 -7.91 5.19
N ASN A 133 -7.78 -9.03 4.46
CA ASN A 133 -8.89 -9.96 4.29
C ASN A 133 -9.20 -10.55 5.67
N SER A 134 -10.22 -10.04 6.34
CA SER A 134 -10.78 -10.64 7.54
C SER A 134 -11.50 -11.94 7.17
N ASN A 135 -10.74 -13.01 7.00
CA ASN A 135 -11.22 -14.39 7.12
C ASN A 135 -10.57 -15.03 8.34
N THR A 136 -10.71 -14.38 9.49
CA THR A 136 -10.28 -14.93 10.78
C THR A 136 -11.45 -14.93 11.75
N SER A 137 -12.49 -15.68 11.43
CA SER A 137 -13.27 -16.36 12.46
C SER A 137 -12.51 -17.63 12.86
N PHE A 138 -11.44 -17.46 13.65
CA PHE A 138 -11.03 -18.53 14.56
C PHE A 138 -11.97 -18.45 15.76
N ASP A 139 -13.13 -19.08 15.62
CA ASP A 139 -13.94 -19.47 16.77
C ASP A 139 -13.29 -20.72 17.35
N GLU A 140 -12.33 -20.52 18.26
CA GLU A 140 -11.68 -21.59 19.01
C GLU A 140 -12.44 -21.86 20.32
N SER A 141 -13.76 -22.02 20.23
CA SER A 141 -14.61 -22.45 21.34
C SER A 141 -15.36 -23.75 21.01
N VAL A 142 -14.62 -24.84 20.81
CA VAL A 142 -15.19 -26.18 21.01
C VAL A 142 -14.32 -26.93 22.02
N THR A 143 -14.67 -26.72 23.28
CA THR A 143 -14.41 -27.65 24.38
C THR A 143 -14.78 -29.07 23.96
N GLN A 144 -13.78 -29.94 23.82
CA GLN A 144 -14.03 -31.38 23.73
C GLN A 144 -14.61 -31.88 25.07
N PRO A 145 -15.78 -32.55 25.08
CA PRO A 145 -16.18 -33.32 26.24
C PRO A 145 -15.40 -34.64 26.22
N VAL A 146 -14.57 -34.86 27.23
CA VAL A 146 -14.08 -36.20 27.57
C VAL A 146 -15.25 -36.99 28.14
N LEU A 147 -15.71 -38.00 27.39
CA LEU A 147 -16.62 -39.02 27.85
C LEU A 147 -16.07 -40.40 27.50
N PHE A 148 -15.90 -41.19 28.57
CA PHE A 148 -15.55 -42.61 28.71
C PHE A 148 -14.09 -43.02 28.56
#